data_AF-M7BA83-F1
#
_entry.id   AF-M7BA83-F1
#
_cell.length_a   1.000
_cell.length_b   1.000
_cell.length_c   1.000
_cell.angle_alpha   90.00
_cell.angle_beta   90.00
_cell.angle_gamma   90.00
#
_symmetry.space_group_name_H-M   'P 1'
#
loop_
_entity.id
_entity.type
_entity.pdbx_description
1 polymer ?
#
loop_
_entity_poly.entity_id
_entity_poly.type
_entity_poly.pdbx_seq_one_letter_code
_entity_poly.pdbx_strand_id
1 'polypeptide(L)'
;MTKLLLIDVDCGVDDAQAIMMALASPSVEILGITCCYGNTQLENVCKNVLRVLQVCNRLEEFYHELVNQDTKKAKFMEKISAHSIKFTDSKHENTGNMLWTSGFVSCDSYAMAAAIDESFVTKAIEVAVSVELNGSLTRGMMVMDMISLLKKKNKAFVINKCDLEKFKGLLIAALK
;
A
#
# COMPACT_ATOMS: atom_id res chain seq x y z
N MET A 1 20.15 0.06 5.77
CA MET A 1 20.12 0.14 4.29
C MET A 1 18.72 0.56 3.91
N THR A 2 18.56 1.53 3.01
CA THR A 2 17.24 1.97 2.53
C THR A 2 16.62 0.89 1.64
N LYS A 3 15.36 0.55 1.87
CA LYS A 3 14.60 -0.40 1.06
C LYS A 3 13.87 0.33 -0.05
N LEU A 4 14.08 -0.10 -1.28
CA LEU A 4 13.38 0.43 -2.45
C LEU A 4 12.08 -0.32 -2.65
N LEU A 5 10.94 0.37 -2.70
CA LEU A 5 9.62 -0.24 -2.87
C LEU A 5 8.92 0.25 -4.13
N LEU A 6 8.36 -0.69 -4.88
CA LEU A 6 7.29 -0.45 -5.85
C LEU A 6 6.01 -1.01 -5.23
N ILE A 7 4.97 -0.17 -5.11
CA ILE A 7 3.75 -0.52 -4.38
C ILE A 7 2.60 -0.69 -5.39
N ASP A 8 2.13 -1.92 -5.58
CA ASP A 8 0.97 -2.22 -6.43
C ASP A 8 -0.27 -2.43 -5.55
N VAL A 9 -1.33 -1.65 -5.78
CA VAL A 9 -2.49 -1.53 -4.87
C VAL A 9 -3.81 -1.42 -5.62
N ASP A 10 -4.89 -1.91 -4.99
CA ASP A 10 -6.28 -1.64 -5.38
C ASP A 10 -6.99 -0.71 -4.37
N CYS A 11 -6.19 0.11 -3.69
CA CYS A 11 -6.52 1.26 -2.83
C CYS A 11 -7.92 1.27 -2.17
N GLY A 12 -8.12 0.33 -1.25
CA GLY A 12 -9.05 0.40 -0.14
C GLY A 12 -8.48 1.13 1.09
N VAL A 13 -9.02 0.83 2.26
CA VAL A 13 -8.65 1.51 3.53
C VAL A 13 -7.29 1.03 4.04
N ASP A 14 -7.01 -0.27 3.91
CA ASP A 14 -5.78 -0.92 4.32
C ASP A 14 -4.59 -0.60 3.41
N ASP A 15 -4.80 -0.55 2.09
CA ASP A 15 -3.80 -0.02 1.14
C ASP A 15 -3.39 1.42 1.49
N ALA A 16 -4.36 2.28 1.82
CA ALA A 16 -4.09 3.66 2.20
C ALA A 16 -3.18 3.71 3.43
N GLN A 17 -3.46 2.88 4.43
CA GLN A 17 -2.62 2.74 5.63
C GLN A 17 -1.21 2.22 5.27
N ALA A 18 -1.10 1.26 4.36
CA ALA A 18 0.18 0.75 3.89
C ALA A 18 1.00 1.82 3.16
N ILE A 19 0.38 2.60 2.27
CA ILE A 19 1.03 3.71 1.56
C ILE A 19 1.52 4.76 2.58
N MET A 20 0.67 5.18 3.52
CA MET A 20 1.04 6.13 4.57
C MET A 20 2.20 5.62 5.43
N MET A 21 2.19 4.32 5.77
CA MET A 21 3.26 3.67 6.54
C MET A 21 4.58 3.66 5.77
N ALA A 22 4.56 3.34 4.47
CA ALA A 22 5.73 3.38 3.62
C ALA A 22 6.31 4.80 3.51
N LEU A 23 5.44 5.81 3.35
CA LEU A 23 5.81 7.21 3.23
C LEU A 23 6.42 7.79 4.51
N ALA A 24 5.92 7.38 5.67
CA ALA A 24 6.42 7.81 6.97
C ALA A 24 7.71 7.09 7.40
N SER A 25 8.11 6.03 6.71
CA SER A 25 9.29 5.24 7.07
C SER A 25 10.57 5.81 6.46
N PRO A 26 11.53 6.31 7.25
CA PRO A 26 12.77 6.88 6.73
C PRO A 26 13.70 5.83 6.13
N SER A 27 13.46 4.55 6.39
CA SER A 27 14.22 3.44 5.82
C SER A 27 13.65 2.95 4.49
N VAL A 28 12.63 3.63 3.93
CA VAL A 28 11.98 3.27 2.67
C VAL A 28 12.12 4.40 1.66
N GLU A 29 12.38 4.03 0.42
CA GLU A 29 12.27 4.89 -0.75
C GLU A 29 11.22 4.28 -1.69
N ILE A 30 10.16 5.04 -1.98
CA ILE A 30 9.10 4.59 -2.89
C ILE A 30 9.48 4.98 -4.30
N LEU A 31 9.75 3.97 -5.14
CA LEU A 31 10.07 4.16 -6.55
C LEU A 31 8.83 4.46 -7.40
N GLY A 32 7.67 3.98 -6.96
CA GLY A 32 6.41 4.23 -7.63
C GLY A 32 5.24 3.52 -6.95
N ILE A 33 4.04 3.98 -7.29
CA ILE A 33 2.78 3.35 -6.91
C ILE A 33 2.02 3.02 -8.19
N THR A 34 1.65 1.76 -8.36
CA THR A 34 0.82 1.28 -9.47
C THR A 34 -0.55 0.88 -8.96
N CYS A 35 -1.58 1.08 -9.80
CA CYS A 35 -2.96 0.82 -9.43
C CYS A 35 -3.51 -0.37 -10.23
N CYS A 36 -4.18 -1.29 -9.56
CA CYS A 36 -4.88 -2.41 -10.17
C CYS A 36 -6.37 -2.42 -9.83
N TYR A 37 -7.15 -3.25 -10.54
CA TYR A 37 -8.59 -3.40 -10.32
C TYR A 37 -8.85 -4.45 -9.24
N GLY A 38 -9.72 -4.13 -8.27
CA GLY A 38 -10.09 -5.05 -7.18
C GLY A 38 -11.24 -4.48 -6.33
N ASN A 39 -10.91 -3.89 -5.19
CA ASN A 39 -11.86 -3.28 -4.24
C ASN A 39 -12.87 -2.32 -4.90
N THR A 40 -12.42 -1.55 -5.88
CA THR A 40 -13.28 -0.68 -6.70
C THR A 40 -12.77 -0.60 -8.14
N GLN A 41 -13.48 0.16 -8.99
CA GLN A 41 -13.03 0.40 -10.36
C GLN A 41 -11.69 1.13 -10.37
N LEU A 42 -10.85 0.81 -11.36
CA LEU A 42 -9.48 1.33 -11.46
C LEU A 42 -9.40 2.86 -11.34
N GLU A 43 -10.35 3.59 -11.92
CA GLU A 43 -10.33 5.06 -11.84
C GLU A 43 -10.56 5.57 -10.41
N ASN A 44 -11.37 4.87 -9.62
CA ASN A 44 -11.57 5.17 -8.21
C ASN A 44 -10.33 4.79 -7.39
N VAL A 45 -9.67 3.67 -7.71
CA VAL A 45 -8.39 3.28 -7.10
C VAL A 45 -7.35 4.38 -7.30
N CYS A 46 -7.16 4.84 -8.55
CA CYS A 46 -6.23 5.94 -8.84
C CYS A 46 -6.58 7.21 -8.06
N LYS A 47 -7.87 7.59 -8.00
CA LYS A 47 -8.32 8.75 -7.22
C LYS A 47 -8.05 8.57 -5.72
N ASN A 48 -8.21 7.37 -5.17
CA ASN A 48 -7.94 7.08 -3.77
C ASN A 48 -6.43 7.18 -3.46
N VAL A 49 -5.56 6.61 -4.30
CA VAL A 49 -4.11 6.75 -4.16
C VAL A 49 -3.71 8.23 -4.17
N LEU A 50 -4.24 9.02 -5.12
CA LEU A 50 -3.97 10.45 -5.18
C LEU A 50 -4.46 11.17 -3.91
N ARG A 51 -5.63 10.85 -3.36
CA ARG A 51 -6.09 11.43 -2.09
C ARG A 51 -5.15 11.13 -0.93
N VAL A 52 -4.63 9.90 -0.86
CA VAL A 52 -3.65 9.51 0.18
C VAL A 52 -2.37 10.33 0.03
N LEU A 53 -1.80 10.39 -1.18
CA LEU A 53 -0.60 11.19 -1.47
C LEU A 53 -0.80 12.67 -1.18
N GLN A 54 -2.02 13.18 -1.37
CA GLN A 54 -2.36 14.57 -1.10
C GLN A 54 -2.36 14.86 0.41
N VAL A 55 -3.00 14.00 1.21
CA VAL A 55 -3.02 14.15 2.68
C VAL A 55 -1.61 14.01 3.27
N CYS A 56 -0.73 13.23 2.66
CA CYS A 56 0.67 13.11 3.05
C CYS A 56 1.59 14.22 2.49
N ASN A 57 1.04 15.28 1.88
CA ASN A 57 1.77 16.37 1.22
C ASN A 57 2.75 15.94 0.11
N ARG A 58 2.69 14.69 -0.35
CA ARG A 58 3.59 14.17 -1.39
C ARG A 58 3.23 14.66 -2.79
N LEU A 59 1.95 14.86 -3.06
CA LEU A 59 1.49 15.40 -4.34
C LEU A 59 1.93 16.86 -4.52
N GLU A 60 1.93 17.63 -3.44
CA GLU A 60 2.40 19.02 -3.46
C GLU A 60 3.92 19.08 -3.64
N GLU A 61 4.68 18.28 -2.88
CA GLU A 61 6.14 18.12 -3.05
C GLU A 61 6.51 17.74 -4.49
N PHE A 62 5.88 16.69 -5.04
CA PHE A 62 6.11 16.24 -6.41
C PHE A 62 5.71 17.30 -7.43
N TYR A 63 4.59 17.99 -7.22
CA TYR A 63 4.17 19.06 -8.13
C TYR A 63 5.21 20.16 -8.21
N HIS A 64 5.72 20.62 -7.07
CA HIS A 64 6.77 21.63 -7.04
C HIS A 64 8.04 21.14 -7.73
N GLU A 65 8.46 19.90 -7.49
CA GLU A 65 9.60 19.30 -8.20
C GLU A 65 9.37 19.24 -9.72
N LEU A 66 8.16 18.89 -10.16
CA LEU A 66 7.77 18.78 -11.56
C LEU A 66 7.84 20.14 -12.29
N VAL A 67 7.33 21.21 -11.67
CA VAL A 67 7.25 22.53 -12.32
C VAL A 67 8.52 23.36 -12.18
N ASN A 68 9.38 23.08 -11.19
CA ASN A 68 10.60 23.84 -10.92
C ASN A 68 11.83 23.44 -11.80
N GLN A 69 11.62 22.71 -12.89
CA GLN A 69 12.72 22.21 -13.72
C GLN A 69 13.31 23.25 -14.71
N ASP A 70 12.95 24.54 -14.61
CA ASP A 70 13.28 25.65 -15.55
C ASP A 70 13.25 25.28 -17.05
N THR A 71 12.31 24.42 -17.44
CA THR A 71 12.10 24.07 -18.86
C THR A 71 10.83 24.70 -19.41
N LYS A 72 10.77 24.87 -20.74
CA LYS A 72 9.52 25.28 -21.43
C LYS A 72 8.37 24.30 -21.16
N LYS A 73 8.66 23.01 -20.97
CA LYS A 73 7.67 21.97 -20.64
C LYS A 73 7.16 22.11 -19.21
N ALA A 74 8.03 22.36 -18.24
CA ALA A 74 7.65 22.58 -16.85
C ALA A 74 6.77 23.83 -16.68
N LYS A 75 7.15 24.95 -17.33
CA LYS A 75 6.34 26.19 -17.39
C LYS A 75 4.98 25.99 -18.09
N PHE A 76 4.90 25.08 -19.05
CA PHE A 76 3.64 24.70 -19.68
C PHE A 76 2.78 23.85 -18.74
N MET A 77 3.38 22.85 -18.10
CA MET A 77 2.70 22.00 -17.11
C MET A 77 2.11 22.85 -15.98
N GLU A 78 2.91 23.73 -15.38
CA GLU A 78 2.48 24.67 -14.34
C GLU A 78 1.23 25.46 -14.74
N LYS A 79 1.19 25.98 -15.97
CA LYS A 79 0.06 26.77 -16.47
C LYS A 79 -1.22 25.96 -16.60
N ILE A 80 -1.15 24.72 -17.08
CA ILE A 80 -2.35 23.90 -17.32
C ILE A 80 -2.86 23.21 -16.05
N SER A 81 -1.97 22.94 -15.08
CA SER A 81 -2.32 22.33 -13.80
C SER A 81 -2.75 23.35 -12.72
N ALA A 82 -2.48 24.64 -12.92
CA ALA A 82 -2.77 25.69 -11.93
C ALA A 82 -4.23 25.72 -11.45
N HIS A 83 -5.19 25.33 -12.31
CA HIS A 83 -6.60 25.26 -11.90
C HIS A 83 -6.92 24.01 -11.08
N SER A 84 -6.33 22.87 -11.43
CA SER A 84 -6.47 21.61 -10.69
C SER A 84 -5.87 21.71 -9.28
N ILE A 85 -4.70 22.36 -9.16
CA ILE A 85 -4.03 22.64 -7.87
C ILE A 85 -4.90 23.52 -6.96
N LYS A 86 -5.53 24.56 -7.52
CA LYS A 86 -6.43 25.44 -6.76
C LYS A 86 -7.72 24.73 -6.30
N PHE A 87 -8.19 23.74 -7.05
CA PHE A 87 -9.35 22.94 -6.69
C PHE A 87 -9.03 21.92 -5.58
N THR A 88 -7.77 21.50 -5.47
CA THR A 88 -7.31 20.64 -4.37
C THR A 88 -7.07 21.40 -3.06
N ASP A 89 -6.83 22.72 -3.11
CA ASP A 89 -6.75 23.60 -1.91
C ASP A 89 -8.12 23.94 -1.32
N SER A 90 -9.20 23.85 -2.10
CA SER A 90 -10.56 24.03 -1.58
C SER A 90 -10.99 22.80 -0.77
N LYS A 91 -10.86 22.90 0.55
CA LYS A 91 -11.32 21.95 1.58
C LYS A 91 -12.53 21.12 1.13
N HIS A 92 -12.30 19.86 0.78
CA HIS A 92 -13.37 18.88 0.71
C HIS A 92 -13.69 18.38 2.12
N GLU A 93 -14.85 18.79 2.63
CA GLU A 93 -15.41 18.31 3.89
C GLU A 93 -15.80 16.82 3.83
N ASN A 94 -15.61 16.18 4.97
CA ASN A 94 -15.91 14.79 5.33
C ASN A 94 -17.18 14.20 4.72
N THR A 95 -17.10 12.94 4.29
CA THR A 95 -18.26 12.04 4.26
C THR A 95 -17.88 10.60 4.64
N GLY A 96 -18.48 10.11 5.75
CA GLY A 96 -18.95 8.73 5.85
C GLY A 96 -18.13 7.73 6.68
N ASN A 97 -18.62 7.45 7.89
CA ASN A 97 -18.22 6.34 8.77
C ASN A 97 -18.29 4.96 8.09
N MET A 98 -17.37 4.06 8.46
CA MET A 98 -17.65 2.62 8.48
C MET A 98 -17.09 2.00 9.77
N LEU A 99 -18.01 1.60 10.64
CA LEU A 99 -17.76 0.84 11.87
C LEU A 99 -17.73 -0.65 11.53
N TRP A 100 -16.67 -1.36 11.95
CA TRP A 100 -16.73 -2.79 12.23
C TRP A 100 -16.06 -3.07 13.59
N THR A 101 -16.86 -3.59 14.53
CA THR A 101 -16.41 -4.23 15.77
C THR A 101 -15.82 -5.61 15.44
N SER A 102 -14.99 -6.30 16.22
CA SER A 102 -14.05 -5.97 17.28
C SER A 102 -12.73 -6.67 16.90
N GLY A 103 -11.69 -5.90 16.61
CA GLY A 103 -10.38 -6.38 16.14
C GLY A 103 -9.97 -5.63 14.87
N PHE A 104 -9.00 -4.72 15.00
CA PHE A 104 -8.41 -4.01 13.86
C PHE A 104 -7.62 -5.00 13.00
N VAL A 105 -8.04 -5.21 11.75
CA VAL A 105 -7.34 -6.04 10.76
C VAL A 105 -7.07 -5.18 9.54
N SER A 106 -5.79 -5.05 9.18
CA SER A 106 -5.33 -4.30 8.02
C SER A 106 -4.30 -5.14 7.28
N CYS A 107 -4.77 -5.88 6.26
CA CYS A 107 -3.99 -6.92 5.57
C CYS A 107 -2.72 -6.31 4.96
N ASP A 108 -2.91 -5.24 4.20
CA ASP A 108 -1.84 -4.62 3.41
C ASP A 108 -0.84 -3.91 4.31
N SER A 109 -1.32 -3.34 5.43
CA SER A 109 -0.42 -2.78 6.43
C SER A 109 0.48 -3.83 7.07
N TYR A 110 -0.01 -5.07 7.26
CA TYR A 110 0.86 -6.15 7.77
C TYR A 110 1.93 -6.54 6.74
N ALA A 111 1.58 -6.60 5.46
CA ALA A 111 2.55 -6.83 4.39
C ALA A 111 3.59 -5.71 4.34
N MET A 112 3.14 -4.46 4.44
CA MET A 112 4.02 -3.29 4.45
C MET A 112 4.92 -3.24 5.69
N ALA A 113 4.40 -3.57 6.88
CA ALA A 113 5.20 -3.65 8.09
C ALA A 113 6.33 -4.68 7.96
N ALA A 114 6.04 -5.86 7.39
CA ALA A 114 7.05 -6.88 7.10
C ALA A 114 8.07 -6.41 6.04
N ALA A 115 7.62 -5.65 5.04
CA ALA A 115 8.49 -5.07 4.03
C ALA A 115 9.44 -4.01 4.63
N ILE A 116 8.93 -3.13 5.50
CA ILE A 116 9.71 -2.09 6.18
C ILE A 116 10.72 -2.69 7.16
N ASP A 117 10.26 -3.53 8.07
CA ASP A 117 11.07 -4.11 9.15
C ASP A 117 10.82 -5.63 9.23
N GLU A 118 11.80 -6.42 8.81
CA GLU A 118 11.70 -7.89 8.84
C GLU A 118 11.55 -8.44 10.26
N SER A 119 12.04 -7.72 11.28
CA SER A 119 11.90 -8.13 12.68
C SER A 119 10.47 -7.97 13.22
N PHE A 120 9.56 -7.42 12.42
CA PHE A 120 8.12 -7.50 12.64
C PHE A 120 7.61 -8.95 12.60
N VAL A 121 8.21 -9.81 11.77
CA VAL A 121 7.81 -11.22 11.64
C VAL A 121 8.51 -12.04 12.72
N THR A 122 7.75 -12.48 13.74
CA THR A 122 8.29 -13.23 14.88
C THR A 122 8.23 -14.73 14.67
N LYS A 123 7.34 -15.21 13.79
CA LYS A 123 7.28 -16.61 13.38
C LYS A 123 6.74 -16.73 11.96
N ALA A 124 7.42 -17.49 11.12
CA ALA A 124 6.95 -17.90 9.81
C ALA A 124 7.22 -19.39 9.59
N ILE A 125 6.51 -19.99 8.64
CA ILE A 125 6.80 -21.34 8.13
C ILE A 125 7.20 -21.26 6.67
N GLU A 126 8.14 -22.09 6.27
CA GLU A 126 8.54 -22.24 4.87
C GLU A 126 7.83 -23.48 4.30
N VAL A 127 6.86 -23.26 3.42
CA VAL A 127 5.98 -24.33 2.91
C VAL A 127 5.75 -24.19 1.41
N ALA A 128 5.63 -25.32 0.72
CA ALA A 128 5.22 -25.33 -0.67
C ALA A 128 3.75 -24.90 -0.79
N VAL A 129 3.47 -23.93 -1.67
CA VAL A 129 2.12 -23.40 -1.89
C VAL A 129 1.69 -23.56 -3.35
N SER A 130 0.38 -23.66 -3.57
CA SER A 130 -0.27 -23.62 -4.89
C SER A 130 -1.56 -22.82 -4.80
N VAL A 131 -2.02 -22.24 -5.91
CA VAL A 131 -3.35 -21.59 -5.98
C VAL A 131 -4.29 -22.54 -6.71
N GLU A 132 -5.44 -22.83 -6.12
CA GLU A 132 -6.50 -23.63 -6.76
C GLU A 132 -7.23 -22.78 -7.82
N LEU A 133 -7.38 -23.29 -9.05
CA LEU A 133 -7.89 -22.51 -10.18
C LEU A 133 -9.18 -23.07 -10.81
N ASN A 134 -9.56 -24.31 -10.49
CA ASN A 134 -10.58 -25.08 -11.20
C ASN A 134 -11.81 -25.41 -10.33
N GLY A 135 -11.62 -25.63 -9.03
CA GLY A 135 -12.69 -26.08 -8.14
C GLY A 135 -13.83 -25.07 -7.97
N SER A 136 -15.09 -25.52 -8.00
CA SER A 136 -16.25 -24.64 -7.82
C SER A 136 -16.36 -24.04 -6.42
N LEU A 137 -15.87 -24.75 -5.39
CA LEU A 137 -15.94 -24.34 -3.99
C LEU A 137 -14.67 -23.67 -3.48
N THR A 138 -13.52 -23.97 -4.09
CA THR A 138 -12.19 -23.62 -3.55
C THR A 138 -11.31 -22.83 -4.53
N ARG A 139 -11.85 -22.40 -5.69
CA ARG A 139 -11.10 -21.54 -6.61
C ARG A 139 -10.60 -20.28 -5.89
N GLY A 140 -9.32 -19.99 -6.05
CA GLY A 140 -8.61 -18.90 -5.38
C GLY A 140 -7.95 -19.28 -4.05
N MET A 141 -8.20 -20.49 -3.53
CA MET A 141 -7.58 -20.95 -2.28
C MET A 141 -6.07 -21.11 -2.45
N MET A 142 -5.30 -20.57 -1.49
CA MET A 142 -3.89 -20.93 -1.30
C MET A 142 -3.82 -22.29 -0.60
N VAL A 143 -3.40 -23.31 -1.34
CA VAL A 143 -3.21 -24.68 -0.84
C VAL A 143 -1.77 -24.82 -0.33
N MET A 144 -1.63 -25.09 0.96
CA MET A 144 -0.34 -25.28 1.64
C MET A 144 -0.04 -26.77 1.79
N ASP A 145 1.08 -27.23 1.21
CA ASP A 145 1.53 -28.62 1.28
C ASP A 145 2.30 -28.90 2.58
N MET A 146 1.56 -28.95 3.69
CA MET A 146 2.10 -29.08 5.05
C MET A 146 2.89 -30.38 5.29
N ILE A 147 2.61 -31.42 4.51
CA ILE A 147 3.24 -32.74 4.64
C ILE A 147 4.20 -33.07 3.48
N SER A 148 4.50 -32.09 2.62
CA SER A 148 5.40 -32.23 1.47
C SER A 148 5.02 -33.35 0.48
N LEU A 149 3.72 -33.61 0.31
CA LEU A 149 3.20 -34.65 -0.58
C LEU A 149 3.39 -34.26 -2.06
N LEU A 150 3.28 -32.97 -2.39
CA LEU A 150 3.38 -32.46 -3.76
C LEU A 150 4.84 -32.36 -4.24
N LYS A 151 5.82 -32.54 -3.34
CA LYS A 151 7.27 -32.53 -3.62
C LYS A 151 7.71 -31.32 -4.46
N LYS A 152 7.06 -30.16 -4.27
CA LYS A 152 7.42 -28.93 -5.01
C LYS A 152 8.76 -28.41 -4.52
N LYS A 153 9.58 -27.95 -5.46
CA LYS A 153 10.91 -27.38 -5.16
C LYS A 153 10.84 -25.98 -4.55
N ASN A 154 9.92 -25.15 -5.05
CA ASN A 154 9.78 -23.77 -4.60
C ASN A 154 8.81 -23.69 -3.41
N LYS A 155 9.20 -22.91 -2.40
CA LYS A 155 8.42 -22.67 -1.18
C LYS A 155 8.19 -21.18 -0.97
N ALA A 156 7.20 -20.86 -0.15
CA ALA A 156 6.93 -19.51 0.32
C ALA A 156 7.07 -19.44 1.85
N PHE A 157 7.44 -18.27 2.35
CA PHE A 157 7.36 -17.97 3.78
C PHE A 157 5.95 -17.47 4.10
N VAL A 158 5.22 -18.23 4.92
CA VAL A 158 3.90 -17.85 5.42
C VAL A 158 4.06 -17.34 6.84
N ILE A 159 3.67 -16.09 7.07
CA ILE A 159 3.76 -15.45 8.39
C ILE A 159 2.71 -16.06 9.32
N ASN A 160 3.14 -16.54 10.49
CA ASN A 160 2.28 -17.12 11.52
C ASN A 160 2.07 -16.19 12.72
N LYS A 161 3.12 -15.44 13.09
CA LYS A 161 3.08 -14.49 14.20
C LYS A 161 3.90 -13.26 13.87
N CYS A 162 3.48 -12.14 14.42
CA CYS A 162 4.13 -10.85 14.26
C CYS A 162 4.17 -10.07 15.58
N ASP A 163 4.96 -9.01 15.60
CA ASP A 163 5.05 -8.06 16.71
C ASP A 163 3.99 -6.96 16.57
N LEU A 164 2.91 -7.08 17.34
CA LEU A 164 1.79 -6.14 17.28
C LEU A 164 2.11 -4.76 17.86
N GLU A 165 3.09 -4.64 18.77
CA GLU A 165 3.46 -3.33 19.32
C GLU A 165 4.26 -2.53 18.31
N LYS A 166 5.18 -3.17 17.57
CA LYS A 166 5.83 -2.54 16.42
C LYS A 166 4.83 -2.12 15.35
N PHE A 167 3.86 -2.99 15.05
CA PHE A 167 2.82 -2.69 14.08
C PHE A 167 2.02 -1.44 14.45
N LYS A 168 1.56 -1.35 15.70
CA LYS A 168 0.88 -0.14 16.21
C LYS A 168 1.78 1.08 16.12
N GLY A 169 3.07 0.95 16.45
CA GLY A 169 4.05 2.01 16.35
C GLY A 169 4.18 2.57 14.92
N LEU A 170 4.26 1.68 13.93
CA LEU A 170 4.30 2.05 12.51
C LEU A 170 3.01 2.74 12.05
N LEU A 171 1.85 2.23 12.44
CA LEU A 171 0.56 2.85 12.11
C LEU A 171 0.40 4.24 12.75
N ILE A 172 0.78 4.40 14.02
CA ILE A 172 0.71 5.69 14.69
C ILE A 172 1.71 6.67 14.06
N ALA A 173 2.91 6.22 13.68
CA ALA A 173 3.89 7.05 12.99
C ALA A 173 3.37 7.51 11.61
N ALA A 174 2.60 6.70 10.91
CA ALA A 174 1.98 7.03 9.63
C ALA A 174 0.92 8.14 9.69
N LEU A 175 0.43 8.47 10.90
CA LEU A 175 -0.60 9.50 11.12
C LEU A 175 -0.04 10.83 11.65
N LYS A 176 1.28 10.93 11.83
CA LYS A 176 1.96 12.15 12.28
C LYS A 176 2.42 12.98 11.10
#